data_AF-A0A7J3JQE1-F1
#
_entry.id   AF-A0A7J3JQE1-F1
#
_cell.length_a   1.000
_cell.length_b   1.000
_cell.length_c   1.000
_cell.angle_alpha   90.00
_cell.angle_beta   90.00
_cell.angle_gamma   90.00
#
_symmetry.space_group_name_H-M   'P 1'
#
loop_
_entity.id
_entity.type
_entity.pdbx_description
1 polymer ?
#
loop_
_entity_poly.entity_id
_entity_poly.type
_entity_poly.pdbx_seq_one_letter_code
_entity_poly.pdbx_strand_id
1 'polypeptide(L)'
;AIPIRLSAGQKPVDLTPNKTQIALWVINKDAFTNLYTKQGQAVSDPDNNDYDISSLCDTAQDNDGVAIIWAPGSNKDTVLDAGEKAIVVVKFDSLGSDKITGGLDPYDIVKVEIKPPIGAALTVERTVPASLTNSVLDLG
;
A
#
# COMPACT_ATOMS: atom_id res chain seq x y z
N ALA A 1 0.99 -5.20 4.39
CA ALA A 1 0.15 -4.99 3.19
C ALA A 1 -1.27 -4.66 3.62
N ILE A 2 -2.01 -3.89 2.85
CA ILE A 2 -3.36 -3.41 3.17
C ILE A 2 -4.30 -3.79 2.01
N PRO A 3 -5.20 -4.79 2.18
CA PRO A 3 -6.17 -5.12 1.16
C PRO A 3 -7.23 -4.02 1.06
N ILE A 4 -7.60 -3.65 -0.16
CA ILE A 4 -8.60 -2.63 -0.46
C ILE A 4 -9.65 -3.15 -1.44
N ARG A 5 -10.89 -2.69 -1.25
CA ARG A 5 -12.04 -2.94 -2.13
C ARG A 5 -13.03 -1.80 -2.04
N LEU A 6 -13.86 -1.63 -3.06
CA LEU A 6 -14.96 -0.67 -2.98
C LEU A 6 -16.02 -1.11 -1.96
N SER A 7 -16.66 -0.12 -1.35
CA SER A 7 -17.91 -0.35 -0.62
C SER A 7 -19.04 -0.67 -1.60
N ALA A 8 -20.05 -1.41 -1.15
CA ALA A 8 -21.19 -1.75 -2.00
C ALA A 8 -21.91 -0.49 -2.52
N GLY A 9 -22.28 -0.51 -3.81
CA GLY A 9 -22.99 0.58 -4.45
C GLY A 9 -22.16 1.84 -4.76
N GLN A 10 -20.84 1.79 -4.57
CA GLN A 10 -19.96 2.90 -4.94
C GLN A 10 -19.62 2.90 -6.42
N LYS A 11 -19.26 4.08 -6.93
CA LYS A 11 -18.73 4.25 -8.28
C LYS A 11 -17.27 3.78 -8.34
N PRO A 12 -16.75 3.44 -9.53
CA PRO A 12 -15.34 3.16 -9.73
C PRO A 12 -14.45 4.28 -9.22
N VAL A 13 -13.29 3.91 -8.66
CA VAL A 13 -12.33 4.85 -8.06
C VAL A 13 -11.02 4.80 -8.83
N ASP A 14 -10.56 5.96 -9.31
CA ASP A 14 -9.32 6.06 -10.06
C ASP A 14 -8.09 6.02 -9.13
N LEU A 15 -7.37 4.90 -9.14
CA LEU A 15 -6.14 4.68 -8.37
C LEU A 15 -4.89 4.81 -9.24
N THR A 16 -4.94 5.60 -10.31
CA THR A 16 -3.76 5.89 -11.14
C THR A 16 -2.72 6.69 -10.35
N PRO A 17 -1.42 6.38 -10.48
CA PRO A 17 -0.34 7.19 -9.90
C PRO A 17 -0.47 8.68 -10.27
N ASN A 18 -0.17 9.56 -9.32
CA ASN A 18 -0.41 11.02 -9.36
C ASN A 18 -1.87 11.50 -9.27
N LYS A 19 -2.87 10.61 -9.41
CA LYS A 19 -4.27 10.98 -9.15
C LYS A 19 -4.72 10.59 -7.75
N THR A 20 -4.28 9.42 -7.30
CA THR A 20 -4.43 8.98 -5.90
C THR A 20 -3.17 9.31 -5.13
N GLN A 21 -3.33 9.83 -3.91
CA GLN A 21 -2.23 10.08 -3.00
C GLN A 21 -2.16 8.97 -1.95
N ILE A 22 -0.96 8.45 -1.71
CA ILE A 22 -0.65 7.64 -0.52
C ILE A 22 0.25 8.46 0.38
N ALA A 23 -0.16 8.61 1.65
CA ALA A 23 0.61 9.23 2.70
C ALA A 23 0.82 8.25 3.84
N LEU A 24 1.99 8.36 4.49
CA LEU A 24 2.43 7.47 5.54
C LEU A 24 3.00 8.29 6.69
N TRP A 25 2.66 7.91 7.91
CA TRP A 25 3.31 8.40 9.13
C TRP A 25 3.75 7.22 9.96
N VAL A 26 4.97 7.30 10.46
CA VAL A 26 5.40 6.53 11.63
C VAL A 26 5.48 7.53 12.77
N ILE A 27 4.51 7.46 13.68
CA ILE A 27 4.27 8.51 14.69
C ILE A 27 5.53 8.73 15.53
N ASN A 28 5.91 9.99 15.70
CA ASN A 28 7.13 10.45 16.38
C ASN A 28 8.46 10.07 15.70
N LYS A 29 8.44 9.53 14.47
CA LYS A 29 9.65 9.23 13.69
C LYS A 29 9.69 10.03 12.39
N ASP A 30 8.77 9.75 11.48
CA ASP A 30 8.81 10.33 10.13
C ASP A 30 7.42 10.39 9.47
N ALA A 31 7.31 11.21 8.44
CA ALA A 31 6.10 11.43 7.65
C ALA A 31 6.45 11.58 6.17
N PHE A 32 5.87 10.70 5.35
CA PHE A 32 6.00 10.73 3.91
C PHE A 32 4.67 11.08 3.28
N THR A 33 4.66 12.14 2.47
CA THR A 33 3.46 12.55 1.73
C THR A 33 3.63 12.26 0.26
N ASN A 34 2.57 11.78 -0.39
CA ASN A 34 2.53 11.57 -1.83
C ASN A 34 3.58 10.57 -2.34
N LEU A 35 3.58 9.38 -1.75
CA LEU A 35 4.50 8.29 -2.12
C LEU A 35 4.17 7.65 -3.49
N TYR A 36 2.96 7.85 -4.01
CA TYR A 36 2.41 7.13 -5.17
C TYR A 36 2.35 8.01 -6.43
N THR A 37 3.49 8.13 -7.11
CA THR A 37 3.72 9.08 -8.21
C THR A 37 4.28 8.46 -9.49
N LYS A 38 4.81 7.23 -9.45
CA LYS A 38 5.41 6.56 -10.60
C LYS A 38 4.48 5.51 -11.18
N GLN A 39 4.46 5.38 -12.50
CA GLN A 39 3.58 4.42 -13.18
C GLN A 39 3.84 2.97 -12.78
N GLY A 40 5.11 2.58 -12.53
CA GLY A 40 5.46 1.23 -12.08
C GLY A 40 4.88 0.83 -10.72
N GLN A 41 4.48 1.80 -9.90
CA GLN A 41 3.84 1.54 -8.61
C GLN A 41 2.42 0.97 -8.77
N ALA A 42 1.80 1.09 -9.95
CA ALA A 42 0.52 0.51 -10.28
C ALA A 42 0.71 -0.80 -11.04
N VAL A 43 0.56 -1.93 -10.36
CA VAL A 43 0.69 -3.25 -10.97
C VAL A 43 -0.71 -3.77 -11.29
N SER A 44 -1.21 -3.39 -12.47
CA SER A 44 -2.59 -3.66 -12.88
C SER A 44 -2.79 -4.99 -13.60
N ASP A 45 -1.75 -5.67 -14.09
CA ASP A 45 -1.85 -6.97 -14.75
C ASP A 45 -1.67 -8.12 -13.74
N PRO A 46 -2.76 -8.67 -13.15
CA PRO A 46 -2.65 -9.63 -12.06
C PRO A 46 -2.18 -11.02 -12.51
N ASP A 47 -2.30 -11.33 -13.80
CA ASP A 47 -2.02 -12.68 -14.33
C ASP A 47 -0.51 -12.99 -14.36
N ASN A 48 0.32 -11.96 -14.21
CA ASN A 48 1.78 -12.05 -14.22
C ASN A 48 2.40 -11.83 -12.82
N ASN A 49 1.60 -11.79 -11.76
CA ASN A 49 2.06 -11.51 -10.40
C ASN A 49 1.95 -12.73 -9.50
N ASP A 50 2.95 -12.89 -8.63
CA ASP A 50 2.84 -13.74 -7.44
C ASP A 50 2.39 -12.87 -6.24
N TYR A 51 1.52 -13.44 -5.41
CA TYR A 51 0.92 -12.78 -4.26
C TYR A 51 1.48 -13.28 -2.93
N ASP A 52 2.54 -14.10 -2.95
CA ASP A 52 3.32 -14.37 -1.75
C ASP A 52 3.97 -13.10 -1.18
N ILE A 53 4.30 -13.14 0.11
CA ILE A 53 4.76 -11.95 0.85
C ILE A 53 6.10 -11.44 0.33
N SER A 54 6.99 -12.33 -0.13
CA SER A 54 8.29 -11.95 -0.72
C SER A 54 8.09 -11.16 -2.00
N SER A 55 7.29 -11.69 -2.93
CA SER A 55 7.02 -11.12 -4.24
C SER A 55 6.32 -9.77 -4.13
N LEU A 56 5.36 -9.65 -3.21
CA LEU A 56 4.74 -8.36 -2.89
C LEU A 56 5.75 -7.34 -2.35
N CYS A 57 6.66 -7.76 -1.44
CA CYS A 57 7.69 -6.90 -0.89
C CYS A 57 8.74 -6.47 -1.93
N ASP A 58 9.13 -7.36 -2.84
CA ASP A 58 10.09 -7.08 -3.91
C ASP A 58 9.47 -6.11 -4.92
N THR A 59 8.21 -6.33 -5.29
CA THR A 59 7.45 -5.40 -6.13
C THR A 59 7.43 -3.99 -5.53
N ALA A 60 7.16 -3.85 -4.23
CA ALA A 60 7.19 -2.55 -3.57
C ALA A 60 8.62 -1.97 -3.51
N GLN A 61 9.65 -2.79 -3.26
CA GLN A 61 11.05 -2.36 -3.23
C GLN A 61 11.48 -1.71 -4.55
N ASP A 62 11.15 -2.35 -5.67
CA ASP A 62 11.52 -1.89 -7.01
C ASP A 62 10.75 -0.61 -7.42
N ASN A 63 9.77 -0.22 -6.61
CA ASN A 63 8.85 0.89 -6.84
C ASN A 63 8.88 1.93 -5.69
N ASP A 64 10.08 2.19 -5.16
CA ASP A 64 10.38 3.15 -4.08
C ASP A 64 9.61 2.88 -2.77
N GLY A 65 9.40 1.62 -2.44
CA GLY A 65 8.79 1.18 -1.20
C GLY A 65 7.26 1.27 -1.16
N VAL A 66 6.58 1.62 -2.25
CA VAL A 66 5.10 1.56 -2.31
C VAL A 66 4.60 1.01 -3.63
N ALA A 67 3.56 0.17 -3.59
CA ALA A 67 2.84 -0.27 -4.78
C ALA A 67 1.36 -0.51 -4.48
N ILE A 68 0.50 -0.35 -5.48
CA ILE A 68 -0.85 -0.90 -5.51
C ILE A 68 -0.85 -2.04 -6.53
N ILE A 69 -1.24 -3.23 -6.08
CA ILE A 69 -1.20 -4.45 -6.88
C ILE A 69 -2.63 -4.98 -6.98
N TRP A 70 -3.18 -5.03 -8.20
CA TRP A 70 -4.52 -5.55 -8.44
C TRP A 70 -4.53 -7.07 -8.29
N ALA A 71 -5.62 -7.63 -7.79
CA ALA A 71 -5.79 -9.07 -7.60
C ALA A 71 -6.31 -9.76 -8.89
N PRO A 72 -6.20 -11.10 -9.00
CA PRO A 72 -6.70 -11.84 -10.16
C PRO A 72 -8.18 -11.57 -10.43
N GLY A 73 -8.53 -11.46 -11.72
CA GLY A 73 -9.88 -11.14 -12.17
C GLY A 73 -10.18 -9.64 -12.28
N SER A 74 -9.18 -8.77 -12.19
CA SER A 74 -9.31 -7.36 -12.58
C SER A 74 -9.27 -7.17 -14.11
N ASN A 75 -9.71 -6.00 -14.55
CA ASN A 75 -9.80 -5.62 -15.97
C ASN A 75 -8.47 -5.11 -16.59
N LYS A 76 -7.37 -5.18 -15.84
CA LYS A 76 -6.00 -4.72 -16.19
C LYS A 76 -5.79 -3.21 -16.28
N ASP A 77 -6.66 -2.40 -15.69
CA ASP A 77 -6.45 -0.97 -15.56
C ASP A 77 -6.14 -0.52 -14.11
N THR A 78 -6.01 0.78 -13.92
CA THR A 78 -5.70 1.41 -12.62
C THR A 78 -6.93 2.01 -11.95
N VAL A 79 -8.12 1.65 -12.41
CA VAL A 79 -9.39 1.97 -11.79
C VAL A 79 -9.76 0.77 -10.92
N LEU A 80 -10.28 1.03 -9.73
CA LEU A 80 -10.84 -0.01 -8.87
C LEU A 80 -12.33 -0.08 -9.13
N ASP A 81 -12.77 -1.13 -9.81
CA ASP A 81 -14.18 -1.37 -10.12
C ASP A 81 -14.93 -2.17 -9.04
N ALA A 82 -16.25 -2.20 -9.15
CA ALA A 82 -17.09 -2.98 -8.25
C ALA A 82 -16.81 -4.48 -8.41
N GLY A 83 -16.39 -5.12 -7.31
CA GLY A 83 -16.03 -6.53 -7.29
C GLY A 83 -14.52 -6.80 -7.42
N GLU A 84 -13.75 -5.80 -7.86
CA GLU A 84 -12.30 -5.88 -7.89
C GLU A 84 -11.69 -5.68 -6.49
N LYS A 85 -10.46 -6.15 -6.36
CA LYS A 85 -9.66 -6.05 -5.14
C LYS A 85 -8.26 -5.65 -5.54
N ALA A 86 -7.63 -4.86 -4.68
CA ALA A 86 -6.22 -4.55 -4.80
C ALA A 86 -5.55 -4.61 -3.42
N ILE A 87 -4.23 -4.62 -3.42
CA ILE A 87 -3.41 -4.63 -2.21
C ILE A 87 -2.48 -3.44 -2.28
N VAL A 88 -2.51 -2.59 -1.25
CA VAL A 88 -1.49 -1.57 -1.06
C VAL A 88 -0.35 -2.19 -0.27
N VAL A 89 0.85 -2.18 -0.85
CA VAL A 89 2.06 -2.70 -0.23
C VAL A 89 2.96 -1.51 0.09
N VAL A 90 3.46 -1.49 1.33
CA VAL A 90 4.43 -0.49 1.81
C VAL A 90 5.61 -1.27 2.38
N LYS A 91 6.81 -0.97 1.88
CA LYS A 91 8.08 -1.52 2.34
C LYS A 91 8.91 -0.40 2.95
N PHE A 92 8.84 -0.30 4.27
CA PHE A 92 9.28 0.84 5.07
C PHE A 92 10.78 1.17 4.93
N ASP A 93 11.63 0.15 4.80
CA ASP A 93 13.08 0.30 4.63
C ASP A 93 13.50 0.75 3.21
N SER A 94 12.53 0.87 2.31
CA SER A 94 12.69 1.26 0.91
C SER A 94 12.04 2.61 0.59
N LEU A 95 11.47 3.30 1.59
CA LEU A 95 10.84 4.61 1.43
C LEU A 95 11.86 5.76 1.54
N GLY A 96 11.89 6.63 0.54
CA GLY A 96 12.62 7.91 0.57
C GLY A 96 14.16 7.78 0.61
N SER A 97 14.83 8.94 0.60
CA SER A 97 16.29 9.04 0.79
C SER A 97 16.70 8.89 2.25
N ASP A 98 15.84 9.33 3.18
CA ASP A 98 15.98 9.15 4.62
C ASP A 98 15.19 7.91 5.03
N LYS A 99 15.64 6.76 4.53
CA LYS A 99 15.03 5.45 4.81
C LYS A 99 14.73 5.34 6.30
N ILE A 100 13.56 4.83 6.66
CA ILE A 100 13.36 4.30 8.01
C ILE A 100 14.32 3.11 8.13
N THR A 101 15.53 3.42 8.60
CA THR A 101 16.72 2.58 8.43
C THR A 101 16.58 1.37 9.34
N GLY A 102 16.23 0.23 8.76
CA GLY A 102 15.94 -1.01 9.50
C GLY A 102 14.45 -1.35 9.61
N GLY A 103 13.54 -0.55 9.04
CA GLY A 103 12.11 -0.80 9.08
C GLY A 103 11.44 -0.29 10.36
N LEU A 104 10.39 -0.97 10.81
CA LEU A 104 9.62 -0.57 11.99
C LEU A 104 10.16 -1.24 13.26
N ASP A 105 10.11 -0.52 14.38
CA ASP A 105 10.45 -1.05 15.70
C ASP A 105 9.19 -1.50 16.46
N PRO A 106 9.33 -2.37 17.47
CA PRO A 106 8.24 -2.66 18.40
C PRO A 106 7.63 -1.37 18.98
N TYR A 107 6.31 -1.36 19.12
CA TYR A 107 5.50 -0.22 19.60
C TYR A 107 5.38 0.97 18.65
N ASP A 108 5.98 0.93 17.45
CA ASP A 108 5.74 1.96 16.44
C ASP A 108 4.25 2.01 16.08
N ILE A 109 3.73 3.23 15.96
CA ILE A 109 2.39 3.47 15.45
C ILE A 109 2.54 3.91 14.00
N VAL A 110 1.95 3.12 13.10
CA VAL A 110 1.93 3.39 11.67
C VAL A 110 0.55 3.85 11.28
N LYS A 111 0.49 4.96 10.55
CA LYS A 111 -0.72 5.46 9.92
C LYS A 111 -0.50 5.54 8.42
N VAL A 112 -1.35 4.87 7.64
CA VAL A 112 -1.38 4.96 6.18
C VAL A 112 -2.69 5.62 5.78
N GLU A 113 -2.63 6.57 4.86
CA GLU A 113 -3.80 7.23 4.31
C GLU A 113 -3.76 7.17 2.78
N ILE A 114 -4.84 6.68 2.19
CA ILE A 114 -5.02 6.54 0.74
C ILE A 114 -6.15 7.47 0.34
N LYS A 115 -5.83 8.50 -0.43
CA LYS A 115 -6.75 9.56 -0.87
C LYS A 115 -6.96 9.48 -2.37
N PRO A 116 -8.08 8.94 -2.84
CA PRO A 116 -8.44 9.02 -4.25
C PRO A 116 -8.81 10.45 -4.67
N PRO A 117 -8.79 10.77 -5.97
CA PRO A 117 -9.16 12.10 -6.47
C PRO A 117 -10.64 12.43 -6.22
N ILE A 118 -11.50 11.41 -6.17
CA ILE A 118 -12.93 11.52 -5.87
C ILE A 118 -13.31 10.39 -4.91
N GLY A 119 -13.99 10.73 -3.82
CA GLY A 119 -14.44 9.79 -2.80
C GLY A 119 -13.86 10.10 -1.42
N ALA A 120 -14.06 9.18 -0.48
CA ALA A 120 -13.52 9.31 0.87
C ALA A 120 -12.08 8.77 0.95
N ALA A 121 -11.28 9.36 1.82
CA ALA A 121 -9.97 8.82 2.16
C ALA A 121 -10.12 7.54 3.00
N LEU A 122 -9.29 6.54 2.71
CA LEU A 122 -9.12 5.38 3.58
C LEU A 122 -7.94 5.65 4.51
N THR A 123 -8.16 5.52 5.82
CA THR A 123 -7.09 5.59 6.83
C THR A 123 -6.97 4.27 7.55
N VAL A 124 -5.74 3.76 7.66
CA VAL A 124 -5.38 2.57 8.43
C VAL A 124 -4.35 2.99 9.46
N GLU A 125 -4.63 2.74 10.73
CA GLU A 125 -3.70 2.99 11.83
C GLU A 125 -3.49 1.68 12.59
N ARG A 126 -2.22 1.32 12.83
CA ARG A 126 -1.82 0.07 13.49
C ARG A 126 -0.63 0.31 14.40
N THR A 127 -0.58 -0.44 15.48
CA THR A 127 0.57 -0.45 16.40
C THR A 127 1.34 -1.75 16.19
N VAL A 128 2.65 -1.64 15.98
CA VAL A 128 3.55 -2.79 15.94
C VAL A 128 3.62 -3.39 17.36
N PRO A 129 3.34 -4.69 17.53
CA PRO A 129 3.36 -5.32 18.84
C PRO A 129 4.79 -5.41 19.40
N ALA A 130 4.86 -5.67 20.71
CA ALA A 130 6.11 -5.80 21.45
C ALA A 130 7.03 -6.94 20.95
N SER A 131 6.46 -7.98 20.36
CA SER A 131 7.16 -9.22 20.00
C SER A 131 7.16 -9.43 18.49
N LEU A 132 8.36 -9.52 17.92
CA LEU A 132 8.60 -9.72 16.48
C LEU A 132 9.28 -11.08 16.25
N THR A 133 8.62 -12.16 16.67
CA THR A 133 9.18 -13.52 16.63
C THR A 133 8.93 -14.25 15.31
N ASN A 134 7.99 -13.77 14.50
CA ASN A 134 7.63 -14.35 13.21
C ASN A 134 8.15 -13.49 12.07
N SER A 135 8.48 -14.12 10.94
CA SER A 135 8.85 -13.41 9.69
C SER A 135 7.67 -12.64 9.07
N VAL A 136 6.45 -13.05 9.40
CA VAL A 136 5.20 -12.41 8.98
C VAL A 136 4.36 -12.14 10.21
N LEU A 137 3.85 -10.93 10.29
CA LEU A 137 2.98 -10.49 11.38
C LEU A 137 1.73 -9.85 10.80
N ASP A 138 0.57 -10.32 11.25
CA ASP A 138 -0.72 -9.68 11.00
C ASP A 138 -0.97 -8.62 12.06
N LEU A 139 -1.38 -7.43 11.63
CA LEU A 139 -1.68 -6.28 12.50
C LEU A 139 -3.19 -6.05 12.65
N GLY A 140 -4.03 -6.85 11.99
CA GLY A 140 -5.50 -6.74 11.99
C GLY A 140 -6.04 -5.57 11.18
#